data_AF-A0A836ES22-F1
#
_entry.id   AF-A0A836ES22-F1
#
_cell.length_a   1.000
_cell.length_b   1.000
_cell.length_c   1.000
_cell.angle_alpha   90.00
_cell.angle_beta   90.00
_cell.angle_gamma   90.00
#
_symmetry.space_group_name_H-M   'P 1'
#
loop_
_entity.id
_entity.type
_entity.pdbx_description
1 polymer ?
#
loop_
_entity_poly.entity_id
_entity_poly.type
_entity_poly.pdbx_seq_one_letter_code
_entity_poly.pdbx_strand_id
1 'polypeptide(L)'
;KMSIQSPAKCEIRSVIRYLVWKGKTPVEVYNEVKTACGDKGMNRTSVFKWCREFKNGRTSVYDDQRSGRPSILTDDIVEKIENALRDDRRLTVDELSAMFPQIFRSLLHETITETLGYRKLSARWVPKQLTDQHKLNRVEAGQEFLRRYKLHGDEFLRSIVTGDKSAAEAHRILVQAYGDNALSDTTCRDWFRRFKNNDFQLEDKERSGAPKKFQDKELEQLLDEDPSQTLSELGKILRVDESTVSKRLKGLGMIQKQGHWVPYELKPRTTASTAEKKRFSFLHRIVTGDEKWIITGDRYRLQLMRLSRALKEKRPLYAQRHDKVILLHDNARPHVAKPVKTYTAPSDCHLFRLMAHGLADRRFHSYEEAQKWIDSWIASKDMSFFRRGIHVLPER
;
A
#
# COMPACT_ATOMS: atom_id res chain seq x y z
N LYS A 1 107.19 -14.20 33.78
CA LYS A 1 106.39 -13.44 32.79
C LYS A 1 105.11 -14.23 32.52
N MET A 2 103.94 -13.68 32.83
CA MET A 2 102.66 -14.29 32.43
C MET A 2 102.57 -14.26 30.91
N SER A 3 102.55 -15.44 30.27
CA SER A 3 102.26 -15.58 28.84
C SER A 3 100.76 -15.71 28.70
N ILE A 4 100.12 -14.80 27.95
CA ILE A 4 98.70 -14.89 27.65
C ILE A 4 98.53 -16.08 26.71
N GLN A 5 97.87 -17.14 27.17
CA GLN A 5 97.58 -18.31 26.33
C GLN A 5 96.46 -17.96 25.34
N SER A 6 96.81 -17.83 24.05
CA SER A 6 95.88 -17.60 22.93
C SER A 6 95.05 -16.30 23.01
N PRO A 7 95.71 -15.12 22.94
CA PRO A 7 95.01 -13.84 22.95
C PRO A 7 94.10 -13.67 21.72
N ALA A 8 92.90 -13.14 21.94
CA ALA A 8 91.98 -12.83 20.87
C ALA A 8 92.56 -11.73 19.96
N LYS A 9 92.20 -11.76 18.66
CA LYS A 9 92.73 -10.77 17.69
C LYS A 9 92.43 -9.32 18.10
N CYS A 10 91.29 -9.05 18.74
CA CYS A 10 90.92 -7.74 19.26
C CYS A 10 91.79 -7.30 20.44
N GLU A 11 92.23 -8.21 21.30
CA GLU A 11 93.14 -7.92 22.43
C GLU A 11 94.51 -7.52 21.90
N ILE A 12 95.05 -8.27 20.94
CA ILE A 12 96.31 -7.93 20.27
C ILE A 12 96.19 -6.56 19.59
N ARG A 13 95.07 -6.26 18.91
CA ARG A 13 94.83 -4.94 18.29
C ARG A 13 94.70 -3.81 19.30
N SER A 14 94.16 -4.08 20.49
CA SER A 14 94.07 -3.10 21.58
C SER A 14 95.45 -2.74 22.13
N VAL A 15 96.32 -3.75 22.28
CA VAL A 15 97.73 -3.55 22.64
C VAL A 15 98.45 -2.75 21.55
N ILE A 16 98.26 -3.09 20.28
CA ILE A 16 98.81 -2.33 19.15
C ILE A 16 98.36 -0.86 19.20
N ARG A 17 97.07 -0.60 19.44
CA ARG A 17 96.52 0.76 19.55
C ARG A 17 97.18 1.54 20.70
N TYR A 18 97.34 0.91 21.86
CA TYR A 18 98.02 1.51 23.01
C TYR A 18 99.49 1.84 22.72
N LEU A 19 100.23 0.91 22.08
CA LEU A 19 101.64 1.12 21.77
C LEU A 19 101.86 2.17 20.68
N VAL A 20 100.95 2.25 19.70
CA VAL A 20 100.93 3.34 18.70
C VAL A 20 100.64 4.69 19.37
N TRP A 21 99.70 4.73 20.34
CA TRP A 21 99.44 5.95 21.13
C TRP A 21 100.64 6.38 21.98
N LYS A 22 101.43 5.42 22.49
CA LYS A 22 102.72 5.67 23.16
C LYS A 22 103.85 6.13 22.22
N GLY A 23 103.60 6.25 20.91
CA GLY A 23 104.57 6.74 19.94
C GLY A 23 105.58 5.69 19.45
N LYS A 24 105.38 4.40 19.75
CA LYS A 24 106.31 3.35 19.30
C LYS A 24 106.25 3.13 17.79
N THR A 25 107.39 2.77 17.21
CA THR A 25 107.49 2.42 15.79
C THR A 25 106.84 1.06 15.52
N PRO A 26 106.33 0.79 14.29
CA PRO A 26 105.71 -0.49 13.97
C PRO A 26 106.61 -1.72 14.21
N VAL A 27 107.94 -1.55 14.13
CA VAL A 27 108.93 -2.60 14.41
C VAL A 27 108.96 -2.93 15.91
N GLU A 28 109.02 -1.91 16.77
CA GLU A 28 108.97 -2.08 18.23
C GLU A 28 107.66 -2.71 18.68
N VAL A 29 106.54 -2.26 18.11
CA VAL A 29 105.21 -2.83 18.37
C VAL A 29 105.17 -4.32 18.01
N TYR A 30 105.69 -4.71 16.85
CA TYR A 30 105.75 -6.12 16.44
C TYR A 30 106.61 -6.96 17.40
N ASN A 31 107.78 -6.46 17.79
CA ASN A 31 108.67 -7.18 18.70
C ASN A 31 108.04 -7.37 20.09
N GLU A 32 107.31 -6.38 20.59
CA GLU A 32 106.60 -6.47 21.87
C GLU A 32 105.42 -7.44 21.81
N VAL A 33 104.61 -7.36 20.76
CA VAL A 33 103.51 -8.31 20.53
C VAL A 33 104.04 -9.74 20.38
N LYS A 34 105.15 -9.93 19.64
CA LYS A 34 105.80 -11.25 19.49
C LYS A 34 106.38 -11.76 20.80
N THR A 35 106.98 -10.89 21.62
CA THR A 35 107.52 -11.26 22.94
C THR A 35 106.41 -11.64 23.93
N ALA A 36 105.26 -10.97 23.87
CA ALA A 36 104.14 -11.24 24.77
C ALA A 36 103.29 -12.45 24.35
N CYS A 37 103.07 -12.64 23.04
CA CYS A 37 102.11 -13.61 22.50
C CYS A 37 102.75 -14.82 21.79
N GLY A 38 104.07 -14.83 21.60
CA GLY A 38 104.79 -15.89 20.89
C GLY A 38 104.36 -16.07 19.43
N ASP A 39 104.52 -17.28 18.89
CA ASP A 39 104.15 -17.62 17.50
C ASP A 39 102.64 -17.66 17.23
N LYS A 40 101.82 -17.62 18.28
CA LYS A 40 100.35 -17.50 18.19
C LYS A 40 99.88 -16.04 18.05
N GLY A 41 100.81 -15.08 18.02
CA GLY A 41 100.53 -13.67 17.84
C GLY A 41 100.16 -13.28 16.40
N MET A 42 99.80 -12.01 16.22
CA MET A 42 99.48 -11.44 14.91
C MET A 42 100.73 -11.37 14.01
N ASN A 43 100.60 -11.75 12.73
CA ASN A 43 101.72 -11.70 11.78
C ASN A 43 102.23 -10.26 11.55
N ARG A 44 103.50 -10.12 11.15
CA ARG A 44 104.18 -8.82 11.00
C ARG A 44 103.39 -7.87 10.08
N THR A 45 102.91 -8.37 8.94
CA THR A 45 102.14 -7.58 7.96
C THR A 45 100.85 -7.03 8.55
N SER A 46 100.14 -7.83 9.35
CA SER A 46 98.90 -7.41 10.01
C SER A 46 99.19 -6.39 11.11
N VAL A 47 100.25 -6.57 11.91
CA VAL A 47 100.67 -5.56 12.91
C VAL A 47 100.96 -4.23 12.23
N PHE A 48 101.69 -4.25 11.12
CA PHE A 48 102.02 -3.03 10.36
C PHE A 48 100.79 -2.37 9.75
N LYS A 49 99.86 -3.17 9.21
CA LYS A 49 98.57 -2.67 8.73
C LYS A 49 97.81 -1.97 9.86
N TRP A 50 97.65 -2.61 11.01
CA TRP A 50 96.94 -2.03 12.16
C TRP A 50 97.65 -0.78 12.71
N CYS A 51 98.97 -0.76 12.77
CA CYS A 51 99.73 0.45 13.12
C CYS A 51 99.44 1.61 12.16
N ARG A 52 99.36 1.35 10.85
CA ARG A 52 99.01 2.37 9.84
C ARG A 52 97.58 2.86 10.02
N GLU A 53 96.64 1.95 10.18
CA GLU A 53 95.21 2.27 10.40
C GLU A 53 95.02 3.15 11.64
N PHE A 54 95.66 2.83 12.77
CA PHE A 54 95.58 3.63 13.99
C PHE A 54 96.26 5.00 13.85
N LYS A 55 97.39 5.09 13.11
CA LYS A 55 98.02 6.38 12.77
C LYS A 55 97.14 7.24 11.88
N ASN A 56 96.34 6.61 11.01
CA ASN A 56 95.38 7.30 10.15
C ASN A 56 94.06 7.64 10.86
N GLY A 57 93.99 7.50 12.20
CA GLY A 57 92.85 7.95 13.00
C GLY A 57 91.76 6.89 13.25
N ARG A 58 91.95 5.63 12.84
CA ARG A 58 91.02 4.55 13.20
C ARG A 58 90.97 4.38 14.72
N THR A 59 89.78 4.21 15.29
CA THR A 59 89.59 3.98 16.74
C THR A 59 89.09 2.58 17.08
N SER A 60 88.46 1.89 16.13
CA SER A 60 87.95 0.52 16.31
C SER A 60 89.05 -0.54 16.19
N VAL A 61 89.05 -1.51 17.12
CA VAL A 61 89.92 -2.70 17.12
C VAL A 61 89.27 -3.91 16.44
N TYR A 62 88.06 -3.74 15.91
CA TYR A 62 87.33 -4.77 15.18
C TYR A 62 87.53 -4.60 13.68
N ASP A 63 87.46 -5.70 12.92
CA ASP A 63 87.51 -5.65 11.46
C ASP A 63 86.28 -4.88 10.95
N ASP A 64 86.44 -4.09 9.88
CA ASP A 64 85.30 -3.43 9.25
C ASP A 64 84.38 -4.47 8.63
N GLN A 65 83.10 -4.11 8.51
CA GLN A 65 82.11 -4.94 7.86
C GLN A 65 82.55 -5.20 6.42
N ARG A 66 82.85 -6.47 6.11
CA ARG A 66 83.25 -6.85 4.76
C ARG A 66 82.04 -6.70 3.85
N SER A 67 82.22 -6.02 2.72
CA SER A 67 81.31 -6.15 1.58
C SER A 67 81.32 -7.62 1.15
N GLY A 68 80.20 -8.32 1.40
CA GLY A 68 80.04 -9.72 1.02
C GLY A 68 80.04 -9.92 -0.49
N ARG A 69 79.77 -11.16 -0.91
CA ARG A 69 79.52 -11.47 -2.33
C ARG A 69 78.35 -10.59 -2.83
N PRO A 70 78.45 -9.93 -4.00
CA PRO A 70 77.31 -9.21 -4.58
C PRO A 70 76.12 -10.16 -4.70
N SER A 71 74.99 -9.77 -4.11
CA SER A 71 73.74 -10.52 -4.27
C SER A 71 73.29 -10.40 -5.73
N ILE A 72 72.78 -11.50 -6.30
CA ILE A 72 72.09 -11.47 -7.61
C ILE A 72 70.85 -10.58 -7.53
N LEU A 73 70.29 -10.44 -6.32
CA LEU A 73 69.16 -9.58 -6.01
C LEU A 73 69.65 -8.13 -5.85
N THR A 74 69.46 -7.32 -6.89
CA THR A 74 69.64 -5.86 -6.83
C THR A 74 68.32 -5.19 -6.44
N ASP A 75 68.40 -3.99 -5.87
CA ASP A 75 67.20 -3.23 -5.45
C ASP A 75 66.24 -2.98 -6.63
N ASP A 76 66.76 -2.73 -7.83
CA ASP A 76 65.96 -2.59 -9.07
C ASP A 76 65.14 -3.84 -9.42
N ILE A 77 65.71 -5.03 -9.18
CA ILE A 77 65.01 -6.29 -9.42
C ILE A 77 63.92 -6.52 -8.37
N VAL A 78 64.19 -6.18 -7.11
CA VAL A 78 63.19 -6.25 -6.03
C VAL A 78 62.01 -5.33 -6.33
N GLU A 79 62.29 -4.10 -6.77
CA GLU A 79 61.25 -3.13 -7.14
C GLU A 79 60.39 -3.63 -8.31
N LYS A 80 60.99 -4.27 -9.32
CA LYS A 80 60.25 -4.89 -10.43
C LYS A 80 59.35 -6.04 -9.98
N ILE A 81 59.82 -6.89 -9.06
CA ILE A 81 59.01 -7.96 -8.47
C ILE A 81 57.84 -7.35 -7.68
N GLU A 82 58.08 -6.31 -6.90
CA GLU A 82 57.03 -5.65 -6.11
C GLU A 82 55.98 -5.00 -7.01
N ASN A 83 56.38 -4.33 -8.08
CA ASN A 83 55.45 -3.72 -9.03
C ASN A 83 54.57 -4.77 -9.73
N ALA A 84 55.16 -5.89 -10.16
CA ALA A 84 54.39 -7.00 -10.73
C ALA A 84 53.32 -7.53 -9.75
N LEU A 85 53.66 -7.68 -8.47
CA LEU A 85 52.74 -8.10 -7.41
C LEU A 85 51.66 -7.06 -7.08
N ARG A 86 51.95 -5.76 -7.23
CA ARG A 86 50.98 -4.68 -7.02
C ARG A 86 49.94 -4.66 -8.14
N ASP A 87 50.36 -4.88 -9.38
CA ASP A 87 49.49 -4.91 -10.55
C ASP A 87 48.57 -6.13 -10.56
N ASP A 88 49.12 -7.33 -10.31
CA ASP A 88 48.32 -8.53 -10.13
C ASP A 88 48.73 -9.32 -8.87
N ARG A 89 47.91 -9.16 -7.83
CA ARG A 89 48.08 -9.84 -6.55
C ARG A 89 47.80 -11.35 -6.59
N ARG A 90 47.37 -11.89 -7.72
CA ARG A 90 47.09 -13.32 -7.91
C ARG A 90 48.25 -14.09 -8.55
N LEU A 91 49.31 -13.41 -8.95
CA LEU A 91 50.48 -14.03 -9.56
C LEU A 91 51.06 -15.13 -8.68
N THR A 92 51.34 -16.26 -9.31
CA THR A 92 52.00 -17.41 -8.70
C THR A 92 53.52 -17.23 -8.76
N VAL A 93 54.22 -17.95 -7.88
CA VAL A 93 55.69 -18.00 -7.89
C VAL A 93 56.21 -18.59 -9.21
N ASP A 94 55.43 -19.48 -9.86
CA ASP A 94 55.73 -20.02 -11.19
C ASP A 94 55.68 -18.94 -12.27
N GLU A 95 54.63 -18.13 -12.30
CA GLU A 95 54.49 -17.02 -13.25
C GLU A 95 55.56 -15.94 -13.03
N LEU A 96 55.87 -15.61 -11.77
CA LEU A 96 56.97 -14.71 -11.45
C LEU A 96 58.33 -15.28 -11.86
N SER A 97 58.54 -16.59 -11.72
CA SER A 97 59.77 -17.24 -12.19
C SER A 97 59.90 -17.21 -13.71
N ALA A 98 58.79 -17.21 -14.45
CA ALA A 98 58.80 -17.05 -15.90
C ALA A 98 59.08 -15.59 -16.33
N MET A 99 58.61 -14.61 -15.54
CA MET A 99 58.88 -13.18 -15.76
C MET A 99 60.32 -12.80 -15.41
N PHE A 100 60.90 -13.47 -14.41
CA PHE A 100 62.26 -13.20 -13.91
C PHE A 100 63.13 -14.48 -13.97
N PRO A 101 63.46 -14.99 -15.17
CA PRO A 101 64.21 -16.25 -15.33
C PRO A 101 65.64 -16.19 -14.79
N GLN A 102 66.18 -14.99 -14.59
CA GLN A 102 67.51 -14.75 -13.99
C GLN A 102 67.55 -14.98 -12.47
N ILE A 103 66.40 -15.16 -11.83
CA ILE A 103 66.29 -15.34 -10.38
C ILE A 103 65.83 -16.76 -10.09
N PHE A 104 66.52 -17.42 -9.16
CA PHE A 104 66.09 -18.73 -8.70
C PHE A 104 64.74 -18.65 -7.99
N ARG A 105 63.86 -19.62 -8.25
CA ARG A 105 62.53 -19.73 -7.64
C ARG A 105 62.55 -19.60 -6.10
N SER A 106 63.54 -20.21 -5.44
CA SER A 106 63.69 -20.14 -3.98
C SER A 106 63.98 -18.72 -3.50
N LEU A 107 64.83 -17.99 -4.23
CA LEU A 107 65.18 -16.60 -3.93
C LEU A 107 64.01 -15.65 -4.22
N LEU A 108 63.21 -15.94 -5.25
CA LEU A 108 61.94 -15.25 -5.49
C LEU A 108 60.98 -15.43 -4.32
N HIS A 109 60.81 -16.66 -3.83
CA HIS A 109 59.97 -16.93 -2.68
C HIS A 109 60.45 -16.18 -1.43
N GLU A 110 61.75 -16.26 -1.12
CA GLU A 110 62.37 -15.53 0.01
C GLU A 110 62.18 -14.02 -0.12
N THR A 111 62.42 -13.45 -1.30
CA THR A 111 62.22 -12.01 -1.55
C THR A 111 60.77 -11.60 -1.32
N ILE A 112 59.81 -12.40 -1.77
CA ILE A 112 58.38 -12.09 -1.61
C ILE A 112 57.96 -12.18 -0.14
N THR A 113 58.37 -13.22 0.57
CA THR A 113 57.92 -13.48 1.94
C THR A 113 58.72 -12.76 3.02
N GLU A 114 60.04 -12.68 2.88
CA GLU A 114 60.95 -12.14 3.90
C GLU A 114 61.30 -10.68 3.64
N THR A 115 61.65 -10.32 2.40
CA THR A 115 62.05 -8.93 2.07
C THR A 115 60.83 -8.03 1.92
N LEU A 116 59.85 -8.44 1.10
CA LEU A 116 58.65 -7.64 0.81
C LEU A 116 57.50 -7.89 1.80
N GLY A 117 57.57 -8.94 2.62
CA GLY A 117 56.57 -9.25 3.64
C GLY A 117 55.20 -9.69 3.10
N TYR A 118 55.11 -10.10 1.83
CA TYR A 118 53.87 -10.60 1.26
C TYR A 118 53.57 -12.01 1.77
N ARG A 119 52.28 -12.28 1.98
CA ARG A 119 51.77 -13.55 2.47
C ARG A 119 50.64 -14.01 1.57
N LYS A 120 50.74 -15.26 1.10
CA LYS A 120 49.69 -15.85 0.26
C LYS A 120 48.43 -16.08 1.10
N LEU A 121 47.35 -15.39 0.75
CA LEU A 121 46.04 -15.63 1.33
C LEU A 121 45.27 -16.63 0.45
N SER A 122 44.55 -17.56 1.07
CA SER A 122 43.68 -18.48 0.34
C SER A 122 42.56 -17.72 -0.36
N ALA A 123 42.18 -18.17 -1.56
CA ALA A 123 41.01 -17.65 -2.27
C ALA A 123 39.76 -17.76 -1.38
N ARG A 124 38.91 -16.72 -1.41
CA ARG A 124 37.65 -16.70 -0.68
C ARG A 124 36.49 -16.95 -1.62
N TRP A 125 35.56 -17.81 -1.22
CA TRP A 125 34.29 -17.97 -1.90
C TRP A 125 33.48 -16.68 -1.76
N VAL A 126 33.08 -16.12 -2.90
CA VAL A 126 32.22 -14.94 -2.96
C VAL A 126 30.84 -15.39 -3.45
N PRO A 127 29.73 -15.01 -2.79
CA PRO A 127 28.39 -15.55 -3.08
C PRO A 127 27.91 -15.40 -4.53
N LYS A 128 28.35 -14.35 -5.25
CA LYS A 128 27.96 -14.11 -6.64
C LYS A 128 28.92 -13.14 -7.34
N GLN A 129 29.12 -13.30 -8.64
CA GLN A 129 29.74 -12.27 -9.49
C GLN A 129 28.77 -11.10 -9.68
N LEU A 130 29.18 -9.90 -9.24
CA LEU A 130 28.35 -8.70 -9.29
C LEU A 130 28.55 -7.98 -10.64
N THR A 131 27.45 -7.60 -11.27
CA THR A 131 27.44 -6.65 -12.39
C THR A 131 27.74 -5.25 -11.88
N ASP A 132 28.10 -4.32 -12.76
CA ASP A 132 28.40 -2.95 -12.35
C ASP A 132 27.17 -2.25 -11.75
N GLN A 133 25.97 -2.54 -12.26
CA GLN A 133 24.73 -2.06 -11.66
C GLN A 133 24.55 -2.60 -10.23
N HIS A 134 24.83 -3.88 -9.96
CA HIS A 134 24.76 -4.40 -8.60
C HIS A 134 25.77 -3.71 -7.66
N LYS A 135 26.98 -3.39 -8.14
CA LYS A 135 27.97 -2.65 -7.35
C LYS A 135 27.48 -1.25 -7.03
N LEU A 136 26.96 -0.53 -8.02
CA LEU A 136 26.43 0.83 -7.86
C LEU A 136 25.29 0.85 -6.82
N ASN A 137 24.28 -0.01 -7.00
CA ASN A 137 23.14 -0.10 -6.08
C ASN A 137 23.58 -0.41 -4.64
N ARG A 138 24.60 -1.27 -4.47
CA ARG A 138 25.14 -1.61 -3.14
C ARG A 138 25.86 -0.43 -2.50
N VAL A 139 26.64 0.33 -3.27
CA VAL A 139 27.33 1.53 -2.77
C VAL A 139 26.31 2.59 -2.37
N GLU A 140 25.31 2.84 -3.20
CA GLU A 140 24.25 3.81 -2.94
C GLU A 140 23.44 3.44 -1.69
N ALA A 141 23.00 2.18 -1.58
CA ALA A 141 22.30 1.69 -0.39
C ALA A 141 23.16 1.82 0.88
N GLY A 142 24.45 1.51 0.78
CA GLY A 142 25.40 1.66 1.90
C GLY A 142 25.61 3.12 2.30
N GLN A 143 25.69 4.04 1.33
CA GLN A 143 25.82 5.47 1.58
C GLN A 143 24.57 6.04 2.24
N GLU A 144 23.38 5.65 1.79
CA GLU A 144 22.12 6.08 2.41
C GLU A 144 21.99 5.55 3.85
N PHE A 145 22.38 4.29 4.09
CA PHE A 145 22.41 3.72 5.44
C PHE A 145 23.38 4.49 6.35
N LEU A 146 24.58 4.78 5.85
CA LEU A 146 25.58 5.57 6.57
C LEU A 146 25.09 7.00 6.85
N ARG A 147 24.39 7.62 5.90
CA ARG A 147 23.81 8.96 6.07
C ARG A 147 22.74 8.97 7.18
N ARG A 148 21.84 8.00 7.18
CA ARG A 148 20.81 7.86 8.22
C ARG A 148 21.42 7.59 9.59
N TYR A 149 22.42 6.74 9.66
CA TYR A 149 23.16 6.50 10.90
C TYR A 149 23.87 7.76 11.40
N LYS A 150 24.49 8.56 10.52
CA LYS A 150 25.10 9.83 10.92
C LYS A 150 24.09 10.84 11.47
N LEU A 151 22.83 10.81 11.00
CA LEU A 151 21.79 11.75 11.42
C LEU A 151 21.11 11.34 12.73
N HIS A 152 20.83 10.05 12.90
CA HIS A 152 19.99 9.54 13.98
C HIS A 152 20.75 8.64 14.99
N GLY A 153 22.02 8.35 14.74
CA GLY A 153 22.88 7.55 15.60
C GLY A 153 22.29 6.18 15.93
N ASP A 154 22.45 5.77 17.19
CA ASP A 154 22.01 4.46 17.68
C ASP A 154 20.49 4.30 17.73
N GLU A 155 19.70 5.39 17.73
CA GLU A 155 18.24 5.32 17.68
C GLU A 155 17.76 4.72 16.35
N PHE A 156 18.45 5.05 15.25
CA PHE A 156 18.20 4.41 13.96
C PHE A 156 18.55 2.93 13.97
N LEU A 157 19.61 2.52 14.67
CA LEU A 157 19.92 1.09 14.80
C LEU A 157 18.85 0.35 15.61
N ARG A 158 18.30 0.98 16.65
CA ARG A 158 17.21 0.40 17.46
C ARG A 158 15.88 0.27 16.71
N SER A 159 15.65 1.08 15.67
CA SER A 159 14.45 0.98 14.85
C SER A 159 14.57 -0.06 13.72
N ILE A 160 15.77 -0.59 13.46
CA ILE A 160 15.97 -1.64 12.46
C ILE A 160 15.67 -3.01 13.06
N VAL A 161 14.67 -3.68 12.50
CA VAL A 161 14.40 -5.10 12.73
C VAL A 161 14.93 -5.88 11.53
N THR A 162 15.99 -6.66 11.72
CA THR A 162 16.53 -7.55 10.67
C THR A 162 15.98 -8.96 10.83
N GLY A 163 15.53 -9.57 9.74
CA GLY A 163 15.14 -10.98 9.68
C GLY A 163 15.92 -11.69 8.57
N ASP A 164 17.00 -12.36 8.94
CA ASP A 164 17.80 -13.23 8.07
C ASP A 164 17.32 -14.69 8.08
N LYS A 165 16.24 -14.95 8.81
CA LYS A 165 15.78 -16.31 9.07
C LYS A 165 15.12 -16.92 7.85
N SER A 166 15.51 -18.16 7.57
CA SER A 166 14.82 -18.98 6.58
C SER A 166 13.37 -19.24 7.00
N ALA A 167 12.49 -19.56 6.04
CA ALA A 167 11.11 -19.91 6.34
C ALA A 167 11.00 -21.06 7.37
N ALA A 168 11.96 -21.99 7.35
CA ALA A 168 12.02 -23.09 8.31
C ALA A 168 12.40 -22.63 9.73
N GLU A 169 13.33 -21.68 9.86
CA GLU A 169 13.68 -21.10 11.16
C GLU A 169 12.55 -20.22 11.71
N ALA A 170 11.88 -19.46 10.85
CA ALA A 170 10.69 -18.71 11.22
C ALA A 170 9.59 -19.65 11.72
N HIS A 171 9.33 -20.76 11.04
CA HIS A 171 8.38 -21.78 11.50
C HIS A 171 8.76 -22.37 12.86
N ARG A 172 10.04 -22.72 13.09
CA ARG A 172 10.50 -23.23 14.40
C ARG A 172 10.25 -22.23 15.52
N ILE A 173 10.48 -20.95 15.28
CA ILE A 173 10.23 -19.88 16.26
C ILE A 173 8.74 -19.72 16.51
N LEU A 174 7.91 -19.81 15.46
CA LEU A 174 6.45 -19.78 15.60
C LEU A 174 5.95 -20.97 16.44
N VAL A 175 6.44 -22.18 16.19
CA VAL A 175 6.11 -23.36 17.01
C VAL A 175 6.59 -23.20 18.45
N GLN A 176 7.79 -22.66 18.67
CA GLN A 176 8.29 -22.41 20.03
C GLN A 176 7.44 -21.36 20.78
N ALA A 177 6.95 -20.34 20.09
CA ALA A 177 6.19 -19.24 20.69
C ALA A 177 4.70 -19.56 20.87
N TYR A 178 4.10 -20.27 19.91
CA TYR A 178 2.64 -20.48 19.83
C TYR A 178 2.21 -21.94 19.98
N GLY A 179 3.16 -22.89 20.08
CA GLY A 179 2.87 -24.31 20.28
C GLY A 179 1.97 -24.88 19.18
N ASP A 180 0.91 -25.56 19.58
CA ASP A 180 -0.06 -26.19 18.68
C ASP A 180 -0.89 -25.19 17.87
N ASN A 181 -0.91 -23.91 18.27
CA ASN A 181 -1.59 -22.84 17.54
C ASN A 181 -0.69 -22.18 16.47
N ALA A 182 0.54 -22.67 16.29
CA ALA A 182 1.43 -22.14 15.27
C ALA A 182 0.93 -22.48 13.86
N LEU A 183 1.20 -21.56 12.91
CA LEU A 183 0.98 -21.81 11.49
C LEU A 183 1.81 -23.01 11.03
N SER A 184 1.27 -23.81 10.11
CA SER A 184 1.99 -24.95 9.54
C SER A 184 3.22 -24.51 8.73
N ASP A 185 4.21 -25.39 8.58
CA ASP A 185 5.44 -25.14 7.81
C ASP A 185 5.12 -24.76 6.36
N THR A 186 4.10 -25.38 5.77
CA THR A 186 3.64 -25.07 4.41
C THR A 186 3.06 -23.67 4.31
N THR A 187 2.19 -23.28 5.24
CA THR A 187 1.63 -21.91 5.29
C THR A 187 2.73 -20.89 5.53
N CYS A 188 3.69 -21.16 6.42
CA CYS A 188 4.84 -20.29 6.65
C CYS A 188 5.68 -20.09 5.36
N ARG A 189 5.96 -21.16 4.61
CA ARG A 189 6.69 -21.08 3.33
C ARG A 189 5.91 -20.33 2.25
N ASP A 190 4.60 -20.50 2.18
CA ASP A 190 3.73 -19.80 1.22
C ASP A 190 3.70 -18.29 1.49
N TRP A 191 3.64 -17.89 2.76
CA TRP A 191 3.79 -16.49 3.17
C TRP A 191 5.18 -15.93 2.80
N PHE A 192 6.25 -16.68 3.03
CA PHE A 192 7.59 -16.27 2.56
C PHE A 192 7.66 -16.10 1.04
N ARG A 193 6.92 -16.92 0.26
CA ARG A 193 6.84 -16.78 -1.20
C ARG A 193 6.08 -15.50 -1.59
N ARG A 194 5.01 -15.16 -0.88
CA ARG A 194 4.28 -13.89 -1.05
C ARG A 194 5.15 -12.68 -0.76
N PHE A 195 5.86 -12.68 0.37
CA PHE A 195 6.76 -11.58 0.74
C PHE A 195 7.91 -11.40 -0.26
N LYS A 196 8.45 -12.49 -0.82
CA LYS A 196 9.46 -12.42 -1.90
C LYS A 196 8.92 -11.79 -3.19
N ASN A 197 7.62 -11.86 -3.42
CA ASN A 197 6.93 -11.24 -4.54
C ASN A 197 6.42 -9.82 -4.22
N ASN A 198 6.92 -9.19 -3.14
CA ASN A 198 6.50 -7.88 -2.64
C ASN A 198 5.01 -7.78 -2.23
N ASP A 199 4.34 -8.91 -1.96
CA ASP A 199 2.98 -8.92 -1.43
C ASP A 199 3.01 -8.99 0.10
N PHE A 200 2.92 -7.81 0.74
CA PHE A 200 2.96 -7.64 2.19
C PHE A 200 1.57 -7.50 2.83
N GLN A 201 0.49 -7.72 2.06
CA GLN A 201 -0.87 -7.67 2.59
C GLN A 201 -1.12 -8.89 3.48
N LEU A 202 -1.45 -8.63 4.75
CA LEU A 202 -1.66 -9.67 5.77
C LEU A 202 -3.10 -10.19 5.79
N GLU A 203 -4.03 -9.47 5.16
CA GLU A 203 -5.44 -9.84 5.11
C GLU A 203 -5.69 -10.92 4.05
N ASP A 204 -6.65 -11.80 4.35
CA ASP A 204 -7.15 -12.77 3.39
C ASP A 204 -7.74 -12.01 2.19
N LYS A 205 -7.21 -12.29 1.00
CA LYS A 205 -7.82 -11.80 -0.25
C LYS A 205 -9.24 -12.35 -0.34
N GLU A 206 -10.15 -11.55 -0.92
CA GLU A 206 -11.51 -12.00 -1.18
C GLU A 206 -11.47 -13.38 -1.84
N ARG A 207 -12.02 -14.37 -1.14
CA ARG A 207 -12.10 -15.73 -1.67
C ARG A 207 -12.98 -15.67 -2.90
N SER A 208 -12.52 -16.26 -4.00
CA SER A 208 -13.37 -16.51 -5.15
C SER A 208 -14.53 -17.40 -4.69
N GLY A 209 -15.67 -16.77 -4.42
CA GLY A 209 -16.90 -17.46 -4.07
C GLY A 209 -17.31 -18.42 -5.19
N ALA A 210 -18.23 -19.33 -4.88
CA ALA A 210 -18.79 -20.22 -5.88
C ALA A 210 -19.27 -19.41 -7.11
N PRO A 211 -18.99 -19.87 -8.34
CA PRO A 211 -19.36 -19.15 -9.55
C PRO A 211 -20.86 -18.84 -9.57
N LYS A 212 -21.22 -17.61 -9.95
CA LYS A 212 -22.63 -17.19 -10.06
C LYS A 212 -23.33 -18.11 -11.07
N LYS A 213 -24.50 -18.67 -10.72
CA LYS A 213 -25.27 -19.59 -11.57
C LYS A 213 -25.92 -18.91 -12.80
N PHE A 214 -26.15 -17.60 -12.74
CA PHE A 214 -26.66 -16.75 -13.82
C PHE A 214 -26.19 -15.31 -13.59
N GLN A 215 -26.23 -14.46 -14.62
CA GLN A 215 -25.80 -13.05 -14.51
C GLN A 215 -26.94 -12.15 -14.03
N ASP A 216 -26.60 -11.10 -13.27
CA ASP A 216 -27.60 -10.17 -12.73
C ASP A 216 -28.37 -9.44 -13.86
N LYS A 217 -27.72 -9.20 -15.00
CA LYS A 217 -28.31 -8.61 -16.22
C LYS A 217 -29.42 -9.45 -16.84
N GLU A 218 -29.32 -10.78 -16.76
CA GLU A 218 -30.35 -11.69 -17.30
C GLU A 218 -31.64 -11.61 -16.47
N LEU A 219 -31.50 -11.42 -15.15
CA LEU A 219 -32.64 -11.24 -14.24
C LEU A 219 -33.28 -9.86 -14.40
N GLU A 220 -32.49 -8.81 -14.61
CA GLU A 220 -33.00 -7.45 -14.88
C GLU A 220 -33.85 -7.39 -16.16
N GLN A 221 -33.40 -8.03 -17.24
CA GLN A 221 -34.14 -8.08 -18.51
C GLN A 221 -35.53 -8.74 -18.36
N LEU A 222 -35.63 -9.81 -17.58
CA LEU A 222 -36.90 -10.48 -17.33
C LEU A 222 -37.89 -9.62 -16.54
N LEU A 223 -37.38 -8.78 -15.63
CA LEU A 223 -38.21 -7.84 -14.85
C LEU A 223 -38.63 -6.61 -15.67
N ASP A 224 -37.82 -6.20 -16.64
CA ASP A 224 -38.17 -5.13 -17.58
C ASP A 224 -39.29 -5.55 -18.54
N GLU A 225 -39.30 -6.83 -18.94
CA GLU A 225 -40.33 -7.40 -19.82
C GLU A 225 -41.68 -7.58 -19.12
N ASP A 226 -41.68 -8.09 -17.88
CA ASP A 226 -42.89 -8.17 -17.06
C ASP A 226 -42.54 -7.96 -15.57
N PRO A 227 -42.85 -6.78 -15.01
CA PRO A 227 -42.52 -6.45 -13.62
C PRO A 227 -43.37 -7.19 -12.59
N SER A 228 -44.34 -8.02 -13.02
CA SER A 228 -45.25 -8.77 -12.16
C SER A 228 -44.95 -10.27 -12.04
N GLN A 229 -43.87 -10.75 -12.66
CA GLN A 229 -43.48 -12.16 -12.64
C GLN A 229 -43.25 -12.71 -11.22
N THR A 230 -43.61 -13.98 -11.03
CA THR A 230 -43.41 -14.68 -9.75
C THR A 230 -42.00 -15.26 -9.65
N LEU A 231 -41.53 -15.48 -8.41
CA LEU A 231 -40.21 -16.09 -8.16
C LEU A 231 -40.10 -17.50 -8.77
N SER A 232 -41.21 -18.25 -8.85
CA SER A 232 -41.25 -19.59 -9.45
C SER A 232 -41.10 -19.54 -10.98
N GLU A 233 -41.70 -18.55 -11.65
CA GLU A 233 -41.57 -18.36 -13.09
C GLU A 233 -40.13 -17.95 -13.46
N LEU A 234 -39.57 -17.00 -12.72
CA LEU A 234 -38.16 -16.59 -12.86
C LEU A 234 -37.21 -17.77 -12.63
N GLY A 235 -37.47 -18.62 -11.64
CA GLY A 235 -36.68 -19.83 -11.37
C GLY A 235 -36.71 -20.84 -12.52
N LYS A 236 -37.88 -21.03 -13.15
CA LYS A 236 -38.03 -21.92 -14.32
C LYS A 236 -37.27 -21.39 -15.54
N ILE A 237 -37.36 -20.09 -15.81
CA ILE A 237 -36.68 -19.44 -16.95
C ILE A 237 -35.15 -19.50 -16.77
N LEU A 238 -34.67 -19.16 -15.58
CA LEU A 238 -33.23 -19.13 -15.24
C LEU A 238 -32.66 -20.50 -14.85
N ARG A 239 -33.48 -21.56 -14.84
CA ARG A 239 -33.12 -22.93 -14.44
C ARG A 239 -32.44 -23.01 -13.07
N VAL A 240 -32.92 -22.22 -12.12
CA VAL A 240 -32.45 -22.16 -10.74
C VAL A 240 -33.60 -22.30 -9.76
N ASP A 241 -33.27 -22.66 -8.53
CA ASP A 241 -34.27 -22.70 -7.46
C ASP A 241 -34.76 -21.28 -7.10
N GLU A 242 -36.01 -21.21 -6.64
CA GLU A 242 -36.68 -19.98 -6.21
C GLU A 242 -35.88 -19.22 -5.13
N SER A 243 -35.25 -19.93 -4.19
CA SER A 243 -34.44 -19.33 -3.14
C SER A 243 -33.20 -18.60 -3.69
N THR A 244 -32.66 -19.07 -4.81
CA THR A 244 -31.53 -18.46 -5.50
C THR A 244 -31.96 -17.15 -6.17
N VAL A 245 -33.13 -17.11 -6.82
CA VAL A 245 -33.71 -15.89 -7.39
C VAL A 245 -34.03 -14.86 -6.28
N SER A 246 -34.65 -15.32 -5.19
CA SER A 246 -34.98 -14.46 -4.04
C SER A 246 -33.75 -13.77 -3.42
N LYS A 247 -32.66 -14.52 -3.23
CA LYS A 247 -31.39 -13.96 -2.73
C LYS A 247 -30.81 -12.92 -3.68
N ARG A 248 -30.93 -13.13 -4.99
CA ARG A 248 -30.41 -12.21 -6.01
C ARG A 248 -31.24 -10.92 -6.11
N LEU A 249 -32.56 -11.01 -6.09
CA LEU A 249 -33.44 -9.84 -6.05
C LEU A 249 -33.19 -8.95 -4.82
N LYS A 250 -32.95 -9.57 -3.65
CA LYS A 250 -32.54 -8.84 -2.45
C LYS A 250 -31.18 -8.16 -2.62
N GLY A 251 -30.22 -8.83 -3.26
CA GLY A 251 -28.91 -8.26 -3.59
C GLY A 251 -28.98 -7.07 -4.56
N LEU A 252 -29.99 -7.05 -5.44
CA LEU A 252 -30.28 -5.94 -6.37
C LEU A 252 -31.15 -4.83 -5.74
N GLY A 253 -31.56 -4.97 -4.48
CA GLY A 253 -32.41 -3.99 -3.80
C GLY A 253 -33.87 -3.98 -4.26
N MET A 254 -34.33 -5.03 -4.94
CA MET A 254 -35.70 -5.13 -5.44
C MET A 254 -36.68 -5.46 -4.30
N ILE A 255 -37.83 -4.77 -4.29
CA ILE A 255 -38.90 -4.98 -3.30
C ILE A 255 -40.22 -5.26 -4.01
N GLN A 256 -40.96 -6.27 -3.54
CA GLN A 256 -42.28 -6.59 -4.08
C GLN A 256 -43.31 -5.66 -3.45
N LYS A 257 -44.02 -4.89 -4.29
CA LYS A 257 -45.16 -4.04 -3.88
C LYS A 257 -46.45 -4.63 -4.45
N GLN A 258 -47.53 -4.55 -3.69
CA GLN A 258 -48.84 -4.98 -4.18
C GLN A 258 -49.34 -4.02 -5.28
N GLY A 259 -50.01 -4.58 -6.28
CA GLY A 259 -50.67 -3.81 -7.33
C GLY A 259 -51.76 -2.89 -6.78
N HIS A 260 -52.07 -1.82 -7.51
CA HIS A 260 -53.14 -0.89 -7.15
C HIS A 260 -54.44 -1.28 -7.86
N TRP A 261 -55.56 -1.30 -7.13
CA TRP A 261 -56.86 -1.51 -7.73
C TRP A 261 -57.25 -0.31 -8.61
N VAL A 262 -57.47 -0.56 -9.90
CA VAL A 262 -58.02 0.43 -10.84
C VAL A 262 -59.51 0.11 -11.04
N PRO A 263 -60.44 1.04 -10.82
CA PRO A 263 -61.89 0.73 -10.79
C PRO A 263 -62.50 0.22 -12.11
N TYR A 264 -61.81 0.34 -13.24
CA TYR A 264 -62.27 -0.20 -14.52
C TYR A 264 -61.14 -0.27 -15.56
N GLU A 265 -61.33 -1.12 -16.57
CA GLU A 265 -60.46 -1.22 -17.75
C GLU A 265 -60.82 -0.14 -18.77
N LEU A 266 -59.92 0.82 -18.99
CA LEU A 266 -60.11 1.95 -19.91
C LEU A 266 -60.01 1.48 -21.37
N LYS A 267 -61.11 1.55 -22.13
CA LYS A 267 -61.07 1.37 -23.60
C LYS A 267 -60.46 2.61 -24.28
N PRO A 268 -59.71 2.49 -25.40
CA PRO A 268 -58.87 3.57 -25.97
C PRO A 268 -59.59 4.76 -26.63
N ARG A 269 -60.86 5.04 -26.31
CA ARG A 269 -61.60 6.16 -26.89
C ARG A 269 -61.98 7.17 -25.81
N THR A 270 -61.54 8.43 -26.01
CA THR A 270 -61.73 9.65 -25.19
C THR A 270 -60.66 9.98 -24.13
N THR A 271 -59.43 10.22 -24.58
CA THR A 271 -58.40 11.02 -23.86
C THR A 271 -58.20 12.42 -24.44
N ALA A 272 -59.16 12.93 -25.22
CA ALA A 272 -59.13 14.30 -25.73
C ALA A 272 -60.48 14.98 -25.49
N SER A 273 -60.55 15.88 -24.50
CA SER A 273 -61.56 16.98 -24.48
C SER A 273 -61.41 17.98 -23.33
N THR A 274 -60.49 17.82 -22.37
CA THR A 274 -60.34 18.80 -21.26
C THR A 274 -59.01 19.57 -21.25
N ALA A 275 -58.05 19.22 -22.11
CA ALA A 275 -56.72 19.84 -22.12
C ALA A 275 -56.61 21.18 -22.88
N GLU A 276 -57.70 21.70 -23.46
CA GLU A 276 -57.72 22.96 -24.22
C GLU A 276 -58.46 24.10 -23.50
N LYS A 277 -58.17 24.32 -22.21
CA LYS A 277 -58.48 25.60 -21.53
C LYS A 277 -57.33 26.03 -20.61
N LYS A 278 -56.09 25.98 -21.13
CA LYS A 278 -54.87 26.43 -20.43
C LYS A 278 -54.68 27.96 -20.38
N ARG A 279 -55.71 28.74 -20.69
CA ARG A 279 -55.68 30.20 -20.54
C ARG A 279 -56.96 30.63 -19.83
N PHE A 280 -56.79 31.32 -18.70
CA PHE A 280 -57.75 32.05 -17.86
C PHE A 280 -57.93 31.51 -16.44
N SER A 281 -57.86 32.43 -15.48
CA SER A 281 -57.98 32.24 -14.03
C SER A 281 -59.42 31.90 -13.59
N PHE A 282 -60.17 31.09 -14.33
CA PHE A 282 -61.59 30.84 -14.03
C PHE A 282 -61.83 29.96 -12.79
N LEU A 283 -60.78 29.37 -12.21
CA LEU A 283 -60.87 28.52 -11.02
C LEU A 283 -61.55 29.21 -9.82
N HIS A 284 -61.38 30.52 -9.66
CA HIS A 284 -62.04 31.28 -8.58
C HIS A 284 -63.58 31.37 -8.74
N ARG A 285 -64.11 31.02 -9.92
CA ARG A 285 -65.53 31.04 -10.27
C ARG A 285 -66.21 29.67 -10.17
N ILE A 286 -65.44 28.61 -9.88
CA ILE A 286 -65.95 27.23 -9.79
C ILE A 286 -66.67 27.02 -8.46
N VAL A 287 -67.86 26.46 -8.54
CA VAL A 287 -68.55 25.80 -7.43
C VAL A 287 -68.70 24.34 -7.82
N THR A 288 -68.29 23.42 -6.95
CA THR A 288 -68.38 21.97 -7.19
C THR A 288 -69.14 21.31 -6.07
N GLY A 289 -69.97 20.35 -6.42
CA GLY A 289 -70.76 19.55 -5.51
C GLY A 289 -71.09 18.24 -6.19
N ASP A 290 -71.07 17.17 -5.42
CA ASP A 290 -71.35 15.84 -5.91
C ASP A 290 -72.04 15.02 -4.81
N GLU A 291 -72.80 14.02 -5.22
CA GLU A 291 -73.69 13.25 -4.38
C GLU A 291 -73.23 11.80 -4.37
N LYS A 292 -72.90 11.30 -3.17
CA LYS A 292 -72.40 9.93 -3.00
C LYS A 292 -73.47 8.85 -3.21
N TRP A 293 -74.75 9.23 -3.28
CA TRP A 293 -75.91 8.33 -3.42
C TRP A 293 -76.99 8.94 -4.33
N ILE A 294 -77.86 8.11 -4.90
CA ILE A 294 -78.88 8.50 -5.89
C ILE A 294 -79.94 9.44 -5.26
N ILE A 295 -80.15 10.61 -5.86
CA ILE A 295 -81.18 11.60 -5.47
C ILE A 295 -82.23 11.76 -6.58
N THR A 296 -83.48 12.03 -6.20
CA THR A 296 -84.58 12.30 -7.14
C THR A 296 -84.47 13.69 -7.77
N GLY A 297 -84.95 13.86 -9.01
CA GLY A 297 -84.83 15.12 -9.76
C GLY A 297 -85.45 16.34 -9.05
N ASP A 298 -86.58 16.15 -8.37
CA ASP A 298 -87.23 17.22 -7.60
C ASP A 298 -86.40 17.65 -6.38
N ARG A 299 -85.74 16.69 -5.72
CA ARG A 299 -84.87 16.96 -4.59
C ARG A 299 -83.58 17.68 -5.02
N TYR A 300 -83.01 17.29 -6.16
CA TYR A 300 -81.86 17.96 -6.78
C TYR A 300 -82.19 19.41 -7.17
N ARG A 301 -83.34 19.66 -7.81
CA ARG A 301 -83.83 21.01 -8.15
C ARG A 301 -83.96 21.88 -6.90
N LEU A 302 -84.56 21.35 -5.83
CA LEU A 302 -84.73 22.09 -4.58
C LEU A 302 -83.38 22.39 -3.90
N GLN A 303 -82.42 21.48 -3.97
CA GLN A 303 -81.05 21.68 -3.49
C GLN A 303 -80.33 22.80 -4.25
N LEU A 304 -80.44 22.86 -5.59
CA LEU A 304 -79.87 23.95 -6.39
C LEU A 304 -80.48 25.31 -6.03
N MET A 305 -81.79 25.37 -5.79
CA MET A 305 -82.45 26.61 -5.36
C MET A 305 -81.97 27.07 -3.97
N ARG A 306 -81.81 26.14 -3.01
CA ARG A 306 -81.26 26.42 -1.68
C ARG A 306 -79.80 26.87 -1.76
N LEU A 307 -78.99 26.19 -2.59
CA LEU A 307 -77.59 26.55 -2.83
C LEU A 307 -77.46 27.95 -3.43
N SER A 308 -78.29 28.30 -4.43
CA SER A 308 -78.28 29.64 -5.02
C SER A 308 -78.61 30.72 -3.99
N ARG A 309 -79.57 30.47 -3.09
CA ARG A 309 -79.89 31.40 -1.98
C ARG A 309 -78.71 31.55 -1.01
N ALA A 310 -78.13 30.44 -0.56
CA ALA A 310 -76.98 30.45 0.33
C ALA A 310 -75.75 31.13 -0.29
N LEU A 311 -75.53 30.96 -1.60
CA LEU A 311 -74.44 31.63 -2.32
C LEU A 311 -74.63 33.15 -2.38
N LYS A 312 -75.87 33.64 -2.54
CA LYS A 312 -76.18 35.08 -2.48
C LYS A 312 -75.82 35.70 -1.13
N GLU A 313 -76.09 34.98 -0.05
CA GLU A 313 -75.78 35.43 1.32
C GLU A 313 -74.28 35.34 1.64
N LYS A 314 -73.64 34.22 1.30
CA LYS A 314 -72.25 33.93 1.70
C LYS A 314 -71.20 34.54 0.78
N ARG A 315 -71.56 35.00 -0.43
CA ARG A 315 -70.62 35.62 -1.39
C ARG A 315 -71.23 36.91 -1.98
N PRO A 316 -70.95 38.10 -1.42
CA PRO A 316 -71.53 39.37 -1.89
C PRO A 316 -71.29 39.66 -3.38
N LEU A 317 -70.14 39.25 -3.91
CA LEU A 317 -69.78 39.36 -5.33
C LEU A 317 -70.68 38.52 -6.27
N TYR A 318 -71.42 37.53 -5.74
CA TYR A 318 -72.35 36.68 -6.48
C TYR A 318 -73.64 37.42 -6.86
N ALA A 319 -74.11 38.37 -6.03
CA ALA A 319 -75.34 39.12 -6.30
C ALA A 319 -75.25 39.97 -7.58
N GLN A 320 -74.05 40.49 -7.90
CA GLN A 320 -73.79 41.36 -9.06
C GLN A 320 -73.36 40.61 -10.34
N ARG A 321 -72.92 39.34 -10.24
CA ARG A 321 -72.32 38.56 -11.34
C ARG A 321 -72.83 37.11 -11.38
N HIS A 322 -74.13 36.93 -11.26
CA HIS A 322 -74.76 35.60 -11.17
C HIS A 322 -74.61 34.77 -12.47
N ASP A 323 -74.46 35.44 -13.62
CA ASP A 323 -74.18 34.88 -14.95
C ASP A 323 -72.79 34.23 -15.07
N LYS A 324 -71.90 34.48 -14.10
CA LYS A 324 -70.48 34.11 -14.19
C LYS A 324 -70.08 32.89 -13.35
N VAL A 325 -70.99 32.21 -12.65
CA VAL A 325 -70.63 31.01 -11.86
C VAL A 325 -70.60 29.76 -12.74
N ILE A 326 -69.55 28.96 -12.55
CA ILE A 326 -69.38 27.68 -13.24
C ILE A 326 -69.68 26.58 -12.21
N LEU A 327 -70.80 25.88 -12.40
CA LEU A 327 -71.13 24.71 -11.61
C LEU A 327 -70.48 23.48 -12.24
N LEU A 328 -69.57 22.83 -11.50
CA LEU A 328 -68.97 21.56 -11.88
C LEU A 328 -69.64 20.44 -11.10
N HIS A 329 -70.47 19.65 -11.77
CA HIS A 329 -71.19 18.51 -11.22
C HIS A 329 -71.24 17.36 -12.24
N ASP A 330 -71.59 16.17 -11.78
CA ASP A 330 -71.74 15.00 -12.64
C ASP A 330 -73.01 15.07 -13.49
N ASN A 331 -72.88 14.67 -14.77
CA ASN A 331 -73.98 14.67 -15.74
C ASN A 331 -74.83 13.39 -15.71
N ALA A 332 -74.79 12.62 -14.62
CA ALA A 332 -75.48 11.34 -14.50
C ALA A 332 -77.01 11.53 -14.35
N ARG A 333 -77.81 10.76 -15.12
CA ARG A 333 -79.29 10.78 -15.00
C ARG A 333 -79.73 10.03 -13.73
N PRO A 334 -80.82 10.45 -13.04
CA PRO A 334 -81.24 9.87 -11.76
C PRO A 334 -81.48 8.35 -11.73
N HIS A 335 -81.71 7.69 -12.88
CA HIS A 335 -81.97 6.25 -12.98
C HIS A 335 -80.90 5.47 -13.76
N VAL A 336 -79.76 6.09 -14.08
CA VAL A 336 -78.62 5.40 -14.73
C VAL A 336 -77.32 5.86 -14.07
N ALA A 337 -77.11 5.47 -12.81
CA ALA A 337 -75.83 5.61 -12.16
C ALA A 337 -74.99 4.34 -12.43
N LYS A 338 -74.33 4.28 -13.59
CA LYS A 338 -73.04 3.58 -13.64
C LYS A 338 -71.98 4.56 -13.14
N PRO A 339 -70.93 4.12 -12.42
CA PRO A 339 -69.86 5.02 -12.02
C PRO A 339 -69.21 5.58 -13.28
N VAL A 340 -69.47 6.85 -13.58
CA VAL A 340 -68.82 7.57 -14.69
C VAL A 340 -67.65 8.35 -14.10
N LYS A 341 -66.47 8.25 -14.72
CA LYS A 341 -65.21 8.99 -14.47
C LYS A 341 -65.14 9.77 -13.12
N THR A 342 -64.94 9.06 -12.02
CA THR A 342 -64.79 9.58 -10.64
C THR A 342 -63.48 10.34 -10.35
N TYR A 343 -62.66 10.61 -11.38
CA TYR A 343 -61.30 11.17 -11.21
C TYR A 343 -61.18 12.66 -11.54
N THR A 344 -62.21 13.25 -12.15
CA THR A 344 -62.17 14.64 -12.62
C THR A 344 -62.88 15.64 -11.69
N ALA A 345 -63.60 15.16 -10.67
CA ALA A 345 -64.29 16.02 -9.71
C ALA A 345 -63.44 16.29 -8.45
N PRO A 346 -63.26 17.56 -8.03
CA PRO A 346 -62.56 17.89 -6.78
C PRO A 346 -63.26 17.33 -5.54
N SER A 347 -64.59 17.19 -5.58
CA SER A 347 -65.40 16.58 -4.52
C SER A 347 -64.92 15.15 -4.23
N ASP A 348 -64.83 14.28 -5.22
CA ASP A 348 -64.47 12.87 -5.03
C ASP A 348 -63.02 12.68 -4.59
N CYS A 349 -62.10 13.31 -5.31
CA CYS A 349 -60.68 13.03 -5.15
C CYS A 349 -60.02 13.78 -3.98
N HIS A 350 -60.63 14.88 -3.50
CA HIS A 350 -60.06 15.70 -2.42
C HIS A 350 -60.96 15.71 -1.19
N LEU A 351 -62.24 16.07 -1.34
CA LEU A 351 -63.14 16.21 -0.20
C LEU A 351 -63.57 14.84 0.35
N PHE A 352 -64.18 13.99 -0.47
CA PHE A 352 -64.71 12.69 -0.06
C PHE A 352 -63.61 11.67 0.22
N ARG A 353 -62.48 11.69 -0.51
CA ARG A 353 -61.31 10.87 -0.18
C ARG A 353 -60.78 11.14 1.23
N LEU A 354 -60.59 12.42 1.59
CA LEU A 354 -60.07 12.78 2.91
C LEU A 354 -61.12 12.62 4.00
N MET A 355 -62.40 12.79 3.67
CA MET A 355 -63.50 12.46 4.56
C MET A 355 -63.58 10.95 4.83
N ALA A 356 -63.37 10.10 3.81
CA ALA A 356 -63.34 8.65 3.96
C ALA A 356 -62.23 8.18 4.91
N HIS A 357 -61.04 8.79 4.86
CA HIS A 357 -59.99 8.54 5.86
C HIS A 357 -60.43 8.91 7.29
N GLY A 358 -61.13 10.04 7.46
CA GLY A 358 -61.66 10.44 8.77
C GLY A 358 -62.83 9.58 9.26
N LEU A 359 -63.52 8.91 8.35
CA LEU A 359 -64.66 8.02 8.61
C LEU A 359 -64.26 6.56 8.82
N ALA A 360 -63.07 6.14 8.36
CA ALA A 360 -62.64 4.74 8.33
C ALA A 360 -62.76 4.01 9.67
N ASP A 361 -62.54 4.72 10.78
CA ASP A 361 -62.57 4.15 12.14
C ASP A 361 -63.76 4.62 12.99
N ARG A 362 -64.79 5.22 12.38
CA ARG A 362 -65.94 5.81 13.09
C ARG A 362 -67.23 5.03 12.84
N ARG A 363 -68.02 4.85 13.90
CA ARG A 363 -69.39 4.32 13.84
C ARG A 363 -70.35 5.34 14.42
N PHE A 364 -71.44 5.63 13.70
CA PHE A 364 -72.50 6.52 14.17
C PHE A 364 -73.74 5.70 14.49
N HIS A 365 -74.43 6.05 15.57
CA HIS A 365 -75.60 5.32 16.06
C HIS A 365 -76.90 6.12 15.84
N SER A 366 -76.82 7.35 15.31
CA SER A 366 -77.96 8.17 14.91
C SER A 366 -77.61 9.11 13.75
N TYR A 367 -78.64 9.63 13.08
CA TYR A 367 -78.47 10.58 11.99
C TYR A 367 -77.90 11.92 12.49
N GLU A 368 -78.36 12.38 13.65
CA GLU A 368 -77.95 13.64 14.28
C GLU A 368 -76.47 13.62 14.66
N GLU A 369 -75.96 12.46 15.09
CA GLU A 369 -74.54 12.26 15.41
C GLU A 369 -73.67 12.35 14.16
N ALA A 370 -74.08 11.69 13.07
CA ALA A 370 -73.39 11.77 11.79
C ALA A 370 -73.41 13.19 11.22
N GLN A 371 -74.55 13.89 11.32
CA GLN A 371 -74.67 15.28 10.87
C GLN A 371 -73.76 16.22 11.65
N LYS A 372 -73.76 16.15 12.99
CA LYS A 372 -72.86 16.94 13.84
C LYS A 372 -71.39 16.69 13.53
N TRP A 373 -71.03 15.44 13.25
CA TRP A 373 -69.67 15.09 12.88
C TRP A 373 -69.27 15.72 11.54
N ILE A 374 -70.15 15.66 10.53
CA ILE A 374 -69.89 16.29 9.22
C ILE A 374 -69.74 17.81 9.38
N ASP A 375 -70.64 18.46 10.12
CA ASP A 375 -70.60 19.90 10.35
C ASP A 375 -69.31 20.32 11.06
N SER A 376 -68.93 19.59 12.12
CA SER A 376 -67.67 19.82 12.83
C SER A 376 -66.44 19.55 11.96
N TRP A 377 -66.47 18.51 11.13
CA TRP A 377 -65.35 18.15 10.27
C TRP A 377 -65.14 19.19 9.17
N ILE A 378 -66.22 19.69 8.55
CA ILE A 378 -66.15 20.75 7.55
C ILE A 378 -65.68 22.06 8.21
N ALA A 379 -66.21 22.41 9.38
CA ALA A 379 -65.80 23.60 10.13
C ALA A 379 -64.33 23.56 10.57
N SER A 380 -63.77 22.36 10.79
CA SER A 380 -62.34 22.19 11.14
C SER A 380 -61.39 22.50 9.97
N LYS A 381 -61.87 22.62 8.73
CA LYS A 381 -61.02 22.85 7.56
C LYS A 381 -60.85 24.33 7.27
N ASP A 382 -59.59 24.75 7.14
CA ASP A 382 -59.24 26.09 6.71
C ASP A 382 -59.60 26.36 5.24
N MET A 383 -59.79 27.62 4.86
CA MET A 383 -60.09 28.02 3.48
C MET A 383 -59.05 27.53 2.46
N SER A 384 -57.78 27.43 2.85
CA SER A 384 -56.70 26.91 2.00
C SER A 384 -56.91 25.44 1.62
N PHE A 385 -57.57 24.64 2.47
CA PHE A 385 -57.89 23.23 2.19
C PHE A 385 -58.80 23.10 0.98
N PHE A 386 -59.88 23.87 0.92
CA PHE A 386 -60.82 23.88 -0.20
C PHE A 386 -60.20 24.49 -1.45
N ARG A 387 -59.38 25.53 -1.29
CA ARG A 387 -58.65 26.15 -2.41
C ARG A 387 -57.70 25.15 -3.07
N ARG A 388 -56.90 24.41 -2.29
CA ARG A 388 -55.99 23.38 -2.82
C ARG A 388 -56.72 22.33 -3.66
N GLY A 389 -57.88 21.85 -3.22
CA GLY A 389 -58.66 20.87 -3.97
C GLY A 389 -59.07 21.34 -5.38
N ILE A 390 -59.40 22.62 -5.53
CA ILE A 390 -59.75 23.23 -6.83
C ILE A 390 -58.51 23.53 -7.68
N HIS A 391 -57.42 23.99 -7.05
CA HIS A 391 -56.21 24.39 -7.76
C HIS A 391 -55.38 23.23 -8.33
N VAL A 392 -55.58 22.00 -7.85
CA VAL A 392 -54.93 20.78 -8.38
C VAL A 392 -55.63 20.27 -9.65
N LEU A 393 -56.80 20.83 -10.03
CA LEU A 393 -57.53 20.43 -11.25
C LEU A 393 -56.72 20.50 -12.55
N PRO A 394 -55.88 21.53 -12.82
CA PRO A 394 -55.11 21.60 -14.06
C PRO A 394 -53.92 20.63 -14.14
N GLU A 395 -53.50 20.06 -13.00
CA GLU A 395 -52.37 19.13 -12.89
C GLU A 395 -52.81 17.66 -12.99
N ARG A 396 -54.12 17.41 -13.03
CA ARG A 396 -54.76 16.11 -13.24
C ARG A 396 -55.27 15.99 -14.65
#